data_AF-A0A8T5JKJ9-F1
#
_entry.id   AF-A0A8T5JKJ9-F1
#
_cell.length_a   1.000
_cell.length_b   1.000
_cell.length_c   1.000
_cell.angle_alpha   90.00
_cell.angle_beta   90.00
_cell.angle_gamma   90.00
#
_symmetry.space_group_name_H-M   'P 1'
#
loop_
_entity.id
_entity.type
_entity.pdbx_description
1 polymer ?
#
loop_
_entity_poly.entity_id
_entity_poly.type
_entity_poly.pdbx_seq_one_letter_code
_entity_poly.pdbx_strand_id
1 'polypeptide(L)' 'MTIRQYLNLLENVKKRYGLSEIQLFEYNGKMNLIVVSKTNCNQAKVDSVINELHEVMDSAPDYSISFKYLQSMVV' A
#
# COMPACT_ATOMS: atom_id res chain seq x y z
N MET A 1 5.93 -16.08 7.65
CA MET A 1 6.03 -14.65 8.02
C MET A 1 4.86 -14.32 8.93
N THR A 2 5.04 -13.59 10.04
CA THR A 2 3.94 -13.25 10.97
C THR A 2 3.28 -11.93 10.60
N ILE A 3 1.98 -11.74 10.91
CA ILE A 3 1.21 -10.50 10.65
C ILE A 3 1.94 -9.25 11.18
N ARG A 4 2.68 -9.39 12.28
CA ARG A 4 3.49 -8.30 12.86
C ARG A 4 4.66 -7.87 11.96
N GLN A 5 5.26 -8.80 11.21
CA GLN A 5 6.30 -8.48 10.23
C GLN A 5 5.72 -7.74 9.03
N TYR A 6 4.53 -8.14 8.57
CA TYR A 6 3.79 -7.42 7.52
C TYR A 6 3.50 -5.97 7.91
N LEU A 7 2.95 -5.74 9.10
CA LEU A 7 2.64 -4.39 9.58
C LEU A 7 3.90 -3.50 9.66
N ASN A 8 5.04 -4.05 10.11
CA ASN A 8 6.31 -3.31 10.12
C ASN A 8 6.80 -2.96 8.73
N LEU A 9 6.69 -3.87 7.75
CA LEU A 9 7.10 -3.61 6.38
C LEU A 9 6.18 -2.56 5.73
N LEU A 10 4.87 -2.67 5.91
CA LEU A 10 3.91 -1.67 5.42
C LEU A 10 4.18 -0.27 6.00
N GLU A 11 4.49 -0.18 7.30
CA GLU A 11 4.90 1.10 7.92
C GLU A 11 6.21 1.66 7.34
N ASN A 12 7.17 0.79 6.99
CA ASN A 12 8.40 1.21 6.32
C ASN A 12 8.13 1.72 4.89
N VAL A 13 7.30 1.02 4.11
CA VAL A 13 6.86 1.48 2.77
C VAL A 13 6.17 2.83 2.90
N LYS A 14 5.24 2.99 3.86
CA LYS A 14 4.55 4.25 4.13
C LYS A 14 5.51 5.41 4.34
N LYS A 15 6.53 5.22 5.19
CA LYS A 15 7.53 6.25 5.48
C LYS A 15 8.45 6.51 4.28
N ARG A 16 8.93 5.46 3.60
CA ARG A 16 9.85 5.55 2.46
C ARG A 16 9.25 6.35 1.30
N TYR A 17 7.99 6.12 0.99
CA TYR A 17 7.31 6.77 -0.13
C TYR A 17 6.51 8.02 0.26
N GLY A 18 6.48 8.37 1.55
CA GLY A 18 5.72 9.52 2.06
C GLY A 18 4.21 9.34 1.91
N LEU A 19 3.73 8.10 2.01
CA LEU A 19 2.31 7.77 1.90
C LEU A 19 1.58 8.26 3.15
N SER A 20 0.34 8.68 2.96
CA SER A 20 -0.47 9.21 4.04
C SER A 20 -1.10 8.09 4.85
N GLU A 21 -1.55 7.03 4.19
CA GLU A 21 -2.22 5.91 4.84
C GLU A 21 -2.01 4.62 4.05
N ILE A 22 -1.93 3.50 4.77
CA ILE A 22 -2.02 2.15 4.19
C ILE A 22 -3.01 1.40 5.06
N GLN A 23 -4.07 0.89 4.46
CA GLN A 23 -5.09 0.08 5.12
C GLN A 23 -5.01 -1.35 4.59
N LEU A 24 -4.93 -2.33 5.48
CA LEU A 24 -5.06 -3.75 5.16
C LEU A 24 -6.41 -4.22 5.72
N PHE A 25 -7.26 -4.82 4.87
CA PHE A 25 -8.53 -5.40 5.30
C PHE A 25 -8.84 -6.65 4.49
N GLU A 26 -9.58 -7.58 5.07
CA GLU A 26 -10.06 -8.76 4.36
C GLU A 26 -11.44 -8.48 3.76
N TYR A 27 -11.63 -8.82 2.49
CA TYR A 27 -12.92 -8.73 1.82
C TYR A 27 -13.11 -9.96 0.92
N ASN A 28 -14.23 -10.67 1.10
CA ASN A 28 -14.54 -11.93 0.42
C ASN A 28 -13.41 -12.98 0.52
N GLY A 29 -12.75 -13.10 1.68
CA GLY A 29 -11.65 -14.04 1.90
C GLY A 29 -10.35 -13.68 1.19
N LYS A 30 -10.24 -12.47 0.62
CA LYS A 30 -9.02 -11.93 0.02
C LYS A 30 -8.48 -10.78 0.84
N MET A 31 -7.17 -10.72 1.00
CA MET A 31 -6.50 -9.59 1.63
C MET A 31 -6.44 -8.41 0.66
N ASN A 32 -7.08 -7.31 1.01
CA ASN A 32 -7.09 -6.08 0.23
C ASN A 32 -6.23 -5.02 0.91
N LEU A 33 -5.35 -4.40 0.14
CA LEU A 33 -4.51 -3.32 0.61
C LEU A 33 -4.90 -2.02 -0.10
N ILE A 34 -5.37 -1.03 0.66
CA ILE A 34 -5.60 0.33 0.16
C ILE A 34 -4.40 1.20 0.53
N VAL A 35 -3.80 1.82 -0.48
CA VAL A 35 -2.73 2.80 -0.28
C VAL A 35 -3.25 4.18 -0.61
N VAL A 36 -3.10 5.12 0.33
CA VAL A 36 -3.52 6.51 0.18
C VAL A 36 -2.31 7.43 0.18
N SER A 37 -2.17 8.22 -0.88
CA SER A 37 -1.18 9.29 -0.97
C SER A 37 -1.85 10.66 -1.11
N LYS A 38 -1.40 11.63 -0.30
CA LYS A 38 -1.80 13.06 -0.39
C LYS A 38 -0.86 13.90 -1.24
N THR A 39 0.34 13.39 -1.52
CA THR A 39 1.30 14.04 -2.43
C THR A 39 1.04 13.56 -3.85
N ASN A 40 1.37 14.42 -4.82
CA ASN A 40 1.33 14.07 -6.25
C ASN A 40 2.36 12.95 -6.48
N CYS A 41 1.94 11.70 -6.30
CA CYS A 41 2.74 10.53 -6.63
C CYS A 41 2.79 10.44 -8.15
N ASN A 42 3.99 10.49 -8.72
CA ASN A 42 4.15 10.14 -10.12
C ASN A 42 3.85 8.64 -10.32
N GLN A 43 3.46 8.27 -11.54
CA GLN A 43 3.15 6.88 -11.87
C GLN A 43 4.30 5.93 -11.49
N ALA A 44 5.55 6.36 -11.75
CA ALA A 44 6.75 5.58 -11.42
C ALA A 44 6.91 5.27 -9.92
N LYS A 45 6.57 6.21 -9.02
CA LYS A 45 6.57 5.95 -7.56
C LYS A 45 5.48 4.96 -7.20
N VAL A 46 4.32 5.05 -7.83
CA VAL A 46 3.21 4.13 -7.55
C VAL A 46 3.56 2.72 -7.99
N ASP A 47 4.15 2.55 -9.17
CA ASP A 47 4.63 1.25 -9.63
C ASP A 47 5.69 0.68 -8.66
N SER A 48 6.58 1.53 -8.14
CA SER A 48 7.59 1.14 -7.15
C SER A 48 6.95 0.71 -5.82
N VAL A 49 5.95 1.45 -5.34
CA VAL A 49 5.19 1.08 -4.13
C VAL A 49 4.46 -0.24 -4.33
N ILE A 50 3.79 -0.42 -5.48
CA ILE A 50 3.06 -1.66 -5.79
C ILE A 50 4.02 -2.84 -5.83
N ASN A 51 5.19 -2.71 -6.46
CA ASN A 51 6.19 -3.78 -6.48
C ASN A 51 6.70 -4.13 -5.09
N GLU A 52 7.03 -3.14 -4.25
CA GLU A 52 7.51 -3.40 -2.89
C GLU A 52 6.41 -4.04 -2.03
N LEU A 53 5.15 -3.63 -2.21
CA LEU A 53 4.01 -4.27 -1.56
C LEU A 53 3.75 -5.69 -2.07
N HIS A 54 3.96 -5.95 -3.36
CA HIS A 54 3.94 -7.31 -3.91
C HIS A 54 5.00 -8.18 -3.28
N GLU A 55 6.25 -7.71 -3.15
CA GLU A 55 7.31 -8.47 -2.47
C GLU A 55 6.97 -8.76 -1.00
N VAL A 56 6.37 -7.80 -0.31
CA VAL A 56 5.91 -7.99 1.07
C VAL A 56 4.80 -9.04 1.11
N MET A 57 3.81 -8.92 0.22
CA MET A 57 2.59 -9.75 0.18
C MET A 57 2.75 -11.05 -0.61
N ASP A 58 3.90 -11.35 -1.20
CA ASP A 58 4.14 -12.54 -2.03
C ASP A 58 3.84 -13.85 -1.28
N SER A 59 4.05 -13.86 0.04
CA SER A 59 3.71 -15.00 0.89
C SER A 59 2.25 -15.05 1.38
N ALA A 60 1.41 -14.08 0.99
CA ALA A 60 0.00 -14.01 1.33
C ALA A 60 -0.85 -14.68 0.23
N PRO A 61 -1.64 -15.72 0.54
CA PRO A 61 -2.52 -16.34 -0.44
C PRO A 61 -3.65 -15.37 -0.80
N ASP A 62 -3.73 -15.01 -2.09
CA ASP A 62 -4.82 -14.25 -2.70
C ASP A 62 -5.04 -12.83 -2.11
N TYR A 63 -4.28 -11.87 -2.63
CA TYR A 63 -4.37 -10.45 -2.25
C TYR A 63 -4.66 -9.53 -3.45
N SER A 64 -5.21 -8.36 -3.17
CA SER A 64 -5.42 -7.28 -4.15
C SER A 64 -4.92 -5.95 -3.59
N ILE A 65 -4.26 -5.15 -4.42
CA ILE A 65 -3.76 -3.83 -4.04
C ILE A 65 -4.53 -2.77 -4.83
N SER A 66 -5.09 -1.81 -4.10
CA SER A 66 -5.80 -0.65 -4.65
C SER A 66 -5.10 0.63 -4.24
N PHE A 67 -4.73 1.45 -5.23
CA PHE A 67 -4.10 2.74 -4.98
C PHE A 67 -5.12 3.87 -5.12
N LYS A 68 -5.19 4.75 -4.11
CA LYS A 68 -6.07 5.91 -4.11
C LYS A 68 -5.27 7.18 -3.92
N TYR A 69 -5.37 8.08 -4.88
CA TYR A 69 -4.78 9.41 -4.78
C TYR A 69 -5.83 10.35 -4.18
N LEU A 70 -5.51 10.93 -3.03
CA LEU A 70 -6.20 12.14 -2.59
C LEU A 70 -5.55 13.29 -3.34
N GLN A 71 -6.03 13.57 -4.56
CA GLN A 71 -5.76 14.87 -5.17
C GLN A 71 -6.43 15.90 -4.26
N SER A 72 -5.62 16.54 -3.41
CA SER A 72 -6.03 17.79 -2.78
C SER A 72 -6.24 18.77 -3.91
N MET A 73 -7.50 18.97 -4.31
CA MET A 73 -7.92 20.18 -4.99
C MET A 73 -7.50 21.34 -4.08
N VAL A 74 -6.37 21.97 -4.40
CA VAL A 74 -6.12 23.34 -4.00
C VAL A 74 -7.01 24.16 -4.93
N VAL A 75 -8.18 24.55 -4.40
CA VAL A 75 -8.95 25.69 -4.94
C VAL A 75 -8.52 26.92 -4.15
#